data_AF-F5VYP3-F1
#
_entry.id   AF-F5VYP3-F1
#
_cell.length_a   1.000
_cell.length_b   1.000
_cell.length_c   1.000
_cell.angle_alpha   90.00
_cell.angle_beta   90.00
_cell.angle_gamma   90.00
#
_symmetry.space_group_name_H-M   'P 1'
#
loop_
_entity.id
_entity.type
_entity.pdbx_description
1 polymer ?
#
loop_
_entity_poly.entity_id
_entity_poly.type
_entity_poly.pdbx_seq_one_letter_code
_entity_poly.pdbx_strand_id
1 'polypeptide(L)' 'MASRVLIKNPKNGRQAWFSLPLYFGKLSVIGLSGSYDDQIEIVDYEGTSFIGYGLFSVADLEQLNKQVEG' A
#
# COMPACT_ATOMS: atom_id res chain seq x y z
N MET A 1 -10.44 -1.30 -14.83
CA MET A 1 -9.33 -2.16 -14.34
C MET A 1 -9.16 -1.89 -12.86
N ALA A 2 -8.98 -2.91 -12.03
CA ALA A 2 -8.76 -2.70 -10.60
C ALA A 2 -7.31 -2.22 -10.38
N SER A 3 -7.13 -1.07 -9.73
CA SER A 3 -5.81 -0.55 -9.43
C SER A 3 -5.09 -1.42 -8.40
N ARG A 4 -3.79 -1.64 -8.58
CA ARG A 4 -2.93 -2.43 -7.70
C ARG A 4 -1.65 -1.68 -7.37
N VAL A 5 -1.17 -1.85 -6.14
CA VAL A 5 0.09 -1.30 -5.63
C VAL A 5 1.02 -2.44 -5.22
N LEU A 6 2.28 -2.37 -5.60
CA LEU A 6 3.33 -3.24 -5.07
C LEU A 6 3.88 -2.57 -3.81
N ILE A 7 3.57 -3.16 -2.66
CA ILE A 7 3.99 -2.65 -1.36
C ILE A 7 5.09 -3.54 -0.81
N LYS A 8 6.19 -2.92 -0.41
CA LYS A 8 7.32 -3.53 0.30
C LYS A 8 7.33 -3.09 1.75
N ASN A 9 7.61 -4.03 2.64
CA ASN A 9 7.90 -3.77 4.03
C ASN A 9 9.39 -3.36 4.14
N PRO A 10 9.71 -2.11 4.50
CA PRO A 10 11.09 -1.64 4.55
C PRO A 10 11.91 -2.34 5.66
N LYS A 11 11.26 -2.90 6.69
CA LYS A 11 11.93 -3.55 7.83
C LYS A 11 12.51 -4.93 7.50
N ASN A 12 11.88 -5.66 6.58
CA ASN A 12 12.26 -7.05 6.27
C ASN A 12 12.40 -7.34 4.76
N GLY A 13 12.11 -6.36 3.90
CA GLY A 13 12.23 -6.47 2.44
C GLY A 13 11.13 -7.29 1.76
N ARG A 14 10.17 -7.87 2.50
CA ARG A 14 9.06 -8.64 1.90
C ARG A 14 8.12 -7.69 1.16
N GLN A 15 7.63 -8.11 -0.01
CA GLN A 15 6.74 -7.31 -0.83
C GLN A 15 5.64 -8.15 -1.48
N ALA A 16 4.50 -7.53 -1.75
CA ALA A 16 3.37 -8.15 -2.42
C ALA A 16 2.51 -7.12 -3.15
N TRP A 17 1.79 -7.58 -4.17
CA TRP A 17 0.78 -6.78 -4.87
C TRP A 17 -0.53 -6.76 -4.08
N PHE A 18 -1.13 -5.58 -3.98
CA PHE A 18 -2.39 -5.36 -3.28
C PHE A 18 -3.36 -4.59 -4.16
N SER A 19 -4.60 -5.06 -4.24
CA SER A 19 -5.69 -4.32 -4.90
C SER A 19 -6.22 -3.18 -4.04
N LEU A 20 -6.62 -2.11 -4.69
CA LEU A 20 -7.24 -0.94 -4.09
C LEU A 20 -8.76 -0.97 -4.26
N PRO A 21 -9.54 -0.50 -3.25
CA PRO A 21 -9.07 -0.05 -1.93
C PRO A 21 -8.50 -1.22 -1.10
N LEU A 22 -7.41 -0.95 -0.39
CA LEU A 22 -6.66 -1.92 0.38
C LEU A 22 -7.17 -1.99 1.83
N TYR A 23 -7.67 -3.15 2.23
CA TYR A 23 -7.86 -3.48 3.63
C TYR A 23 -6.50 -3.76 4.32
N PHE A 24 -6.10 -2.91 5.28
CA PHE A 24 -4.75 -2.94 5.87
C PHE A 24 -4.40 -4.23 6.63
N GLY A 25 -5.39 -5.00 7.09
CA GLY A 25 -5.14 -6.34 7.65
C GLY A 25 -4.44 -7.29 6.67
N LYS A 26 -4.52 -7.05 5.35
CA LYS A 26 -3.81 -7.83 4.33
C LYS A 26 -2.29 -7.59 4.34
N LEU A 27 -1.80 -6.50 4.93
CA LEU A 27 -0.37 -6.21 5.04
C LEU A 27 0.39 -7.22 5.93
N SER A 28 -0.33 -8.03 6.71
CA SER A 28 0.21 -9.19 7.43
C SER A 28 0.95 -10.18 6.51
N VAL A 29 0.58 -10.28 5.24
CA VAL A 29 1.28 -11.11 4.23
C VAL A 29 2.75 -10.71 4.07
N ILE A 30 3.07 -9.42 4.23
CA ILE A 30 4.44 -8.89 4.18
C ILE A 30 5.02 -8.62 5.59
N GLY A 31 4.35 -9.10 6.63
CA GLY A 31 4.82 -9.00 8.02
C GLY A 31 4.65 -7.62 8.64
N LEU A 32 3.68 -6.83 8.18
CA LEU A 32 3.24 -5.61 8.85
C LEU A 32 1.96 -5.87 9.63
N SER A 33 1.74 -5.10 10.70
CA SER A 33 0.52 -5.22 11.51
C SER A 33 -0.69 -4.58 10.81
N GLY A 34 -0.43 -3.61 9.92
CA GLY A 34 -1.47 -2.76 9.34
C GLY A 34 -1.85 -1.60 10.24
N SER A 35 -1.07 -1.34 11.31
CA SER A 35 -1.18 -0.12 12.13
C SER A 35 -0.90 1.11 11.26
N TYR A 36 -1.58 2.23 11.55
CA TYR A 36 -1.32 3.50 10.90
C TYR A 36 0.13 3.99 11.06
N ASP A 37 0.81 3.56 12.14
CA ASP A 37 2.22 3.86 12.41
C ASP A 37 3.20 2.98 11.61
N ASP A 38 2.73 1.93 10.94
CA ASP A 38 3.60 1.11 10.10
C ASP A 38 4.08 1.92 8.89
N GLN A 39 5.38 1.80 8.60
CA GLN A 39 5.96 2.32 7.36
C GLN A 39 5.93 1.26 6.27
N ILE A 40 5.60 1.71 5.07
CA ILE A 40 5.58 0.92 3.85
C ILE A 40 6.38 1.62 2.76
N GLU A 41 6.80 0.88 1.75
CA GLU A 41 7.41 1.42 0.55
C GLU A 41 6.55 1.04 -0.67
N ILE A 42 6.06 2.03 -1.42
CA ILE A 42 5.39 1.78 -2.71
C ILE A 42 6.47 1.68 -3.77
N VAL A 43 6.61 0.50 -4.36
CA VAL A 43 7.68 0.18 -5.31
C VAL A 43 7.18 0.21 -6.75
N ASP A 44 5.92 -0.14 -6.98
CA ASP A 44 5.32 -0.22 -8.30
C ASP A 44 3.79 -0.02 -8.23
N TYR A 45 3.17 0.34 -9.36
CA TYR A 45 1.74 0.64 -9.46
C TYR A 45 1.15 0.24 -10.82
N GLU A 46 -0.02 -0.43 -10.78
CA GLU A 46 -0.85 -0.69 -11.94
C GLU A 46 -2.20 0.02 -11.78
N GLY A 47 -2.57 0.94 -12.68
CA GLY A 47 -3.87 1.60 -12.65
C GLY A 47 -3.84 3.01 -13.23
N THR A 48 -4.93 3.75 -13.03
CA THR A 48 -5.10 5.10 -13.58
C THR A 48 -4.76 6.22 -12.59
N SER A 49 -4.72 5.93 -11.28
CA SER A 49 -4.58 6.94 -10.22
C SER A 49 -3.30 6.70 -9.40
N PHE A 50 -2.20 7.30 -9.84
CA PHE A 50 -0.88 7.15 -9.22
C PHE A 50 -0.57 8.27 -8.22
N ILE A 51 -0.04 7.92 -7.04
CA ILE A 51 0.22 8.89 -5.95
C ILE A 51 1.73 9.08 -5.70
N GLY A 52 2.58 8.15 -6.15
CA GLY A 52 4.03 8.25 -5.96
C GLY A 52 4.68 6.92 -5.60
N TYR A 53 6.00 6.85 -5.79
CA TYR A 53 6.86 5.78 -5.30
C TYR A 53 7.68 6.28 -4.10
N GLY A 54 8.02 5.38 -3.18
CA GLY A 54 8.86 5.69 -2.02
C GLY A 54 8.24 5.29 -0.68
N LEU A 55 8.77 5.86 0.39
CA LEU A 55 8.37 5.58 1.78
C LEU A 55 7.12 6.36 2.18
N PHE A 56 6.15 5.65 2.72
CA PHE A 56 4.88 6.17 3.20
C PHE A 56 4.53 5.54 4.55
N SER A 57 3.63 6.19 5.30
CA SER A 57 2.93 5.55 6.41
C SER A 57 1.69 4.79 5.89
N VAL A 58 1.19 3.84 6.67
CA VAL A 58 -0.12 3.23 6.39
C VAL A 58 -1.26 4.26 6.47
N ALA A 59 -1.11 5.35 7.22
CA ALA A 59 -2.06 6.47 7.19
C ALA A 59 -2.12 7.16 5.82
N ASP A 60 -1.00 7.30 5.12
CA ASP A 60 -0.98 7.86 3.77
C ASP A 60 -1.70 6.95 2.76
N LEU A 61 -1.62 5.62 2.94
CA LEU A 61 -2.38 4.65 2.15
C LEU A 61 -3.90 4.81 2.31
N GLU A 62 -4.37 5.34 3.44
CA GLU A 62 -5.81 5.57 3.62
C GLU A 62 -6.32 6.67 2.68
N GLN A 63 -5.52 7.71 2.46
CA GLN A 63 -5.84 8.75 1.48
C GLN A 63 -5.89 8.15 0.07
N LEU A 64 -4.99 7.21 -0.22
CA LEU A 64 -4.96 6.47 -1.49
C LEU A 64 -6.21 5.62 -1.71
N ASN A 65 -6.70 4.93 -0.67
CA ASN A 65 -7.98 4.23 -0.73
C ASN A 65 -9.13 5.19 -1.05
N LYS A 66 -9.21 6.33 -0.35
CA LYS A 66 -10.26 7.35 -0.55
C LYS A 66 -10.27 7.92 -1.97
N GLN A 67 -9.11 8.06 -2.62
CA GLN A 67 -9.03 8.54 -4.00
C GLN A 67 -9.52 7.51 -5.02
N VAL A 68 -9.35 6.20 -4.76
CA VAL A 68 -9.82 5.13 -5.65
C VAL A 68 -11.31 4.84 -5.45
N GLU A 69 -11.84 5.09 -4.26
CA GLU A 69 -13.28 5.00 -3.96
C GLU A 69 -14.10 6.20 -4.48
N GLY A 70 -13.45 7.22 -5.04
CA GLY A 70 -14.07 8.44 -5.59
C GLY A 70 -14.98 8.22 -6.79
#